data_AF-A0A7V5G6R8-F1
#
_entry.id   AF-A0A7V5G6R8-F1
#
_cell.length_a   1.000
_cell.length_b   1.000
_cell.length_c   1.000
_cell.angle_alpha   90.00
_cell.angle_beta   90.00
_cell.angle_gamma   90.00
#
_symmetry.space_group_name_H-M   'P 1'
#
loop_
_entity.id
_entity.type
_entity.pdbx_description
1 polymer ?
#
loop_
_entity_poly.entity_id
_entity_poly.type
_entity_poly.pdbx_seq_one_letter_code
_entity_poly.pdbx_strand_id
1 'polypeptide(L)' 'MNNHKNILLKSTSTIREALNIIDSGAMRIALVTDNDEKLIGTLTDGDIRRGILNNLDLSDSIESIIFRTPTVCNVSDN' A
#
# COMPACT_ATOMS: atom_id res chain seq x y z
N MET A 1 -0.65 19.36 10.89
CA MET A 1 0.49 18.87 10.09
C MET A 1 0.22 17.41 9.80
N ASN A 2 -0.37 17.10 8.65
CA ASN A 2 -0.92 15.76 8.40
C ASN A 2 0.21 14.83 7.96
N ASN A 3 0.52 13.84 8.80
CA ASN A 3 1.56 12.84 8.61
C ASN A 3 1.29 11.98 7.36
N HIS A 4 1.78 12.39 6.19
CA HIS A 4 1.83 11.56 4.98
C HIS A 4 2.70 10.30 5.17
N LYS A 5 3.60 10.31 6.17
CA LYS A 5 4.37 9.13 6.59
C LYS A 5 3.49 7.99 7.12
N ASN A 6 2.22 8.24 7.44
CA ASN A 6 1.32 7.21 7.97
C ASN A 6 0.70 6.33 6.86
N ILE A 7 0.96 6.58 5.58
CA ILE A 7 0.41 5.77 4.47
C ILE A 7 1.46 4.97 3.69
N LEU A 8 2.74 5.03 4.08
CA LEU A 8 3.83 4.35 3.37
C LEU A 8 4.07 2.94 3.92
N LEU A 9 4.20 1.97 3.01
CA LEU A 9 4.60 0.60 3.28
C LEU A 9 5.86 0.24 2.50
N LYS A 10 6.55 -0.81 2.96
CA LYS A 10 7.57 -1.51 2.18
C LYS A 10 6.97 -2.78 1.61
N SER A 11 7.53 -3.32 0.54
CA SER A 11 7.11 -4.63 0.00
C SER A 11 7.12 -5.74 1.04
N THR A 12 8.06 -5.67 1.99
CA THR A 12 8.20 -6.61 3.10
C THR A 12 7.21 -6.39 4.23
N SER A 13 6.41 -5.32 4.21
CA SER A 13 5.37 -5.09 5.19
C SER A 13 4.32 -6.19 5.14
N THR A 14 3.68 -6.45 6.26
CA THR A 14 2.66 -7.50 6.39
C THR A 14 1.30 -7.02 5.93
N ILE A 15 0.42 -7.96 5.59
CA ILE A 15 -1.00 -7.67 5.31
C ILE A 15 -1.67 -6.95 6.48
N ARG A 16 -1.34 -7.32 7.73
CA ARG A 16 -1.83 -6.63 8.93
C ARG A 16 -1.44 -5.16 8.97
N GLU A 17 -0.17 -4.85 8.67
CA GLU A 17 0.30 -3.46 8.64
C GLU A 17 -0.43 -2.67 7.56
N ALA A 18 -0.65 -3.28 6.39
CA ALA A 18 -1.41 -2.64 5.32
C ALA A 18 -2.86 -2.36 5.72
N LEU A 19 -3.53 -3.30 6.39
CA LEU A 19 -4.88 -3.09 6.93
C LEU A 19 -4.94 -1.94 7.92
N ASN A 20 -3.99 -1.86 8.86
CA ASN A 20 -3.94 -0.78 9.84
C ASN A 20 -3.78 0.60 9.17
N ILE A 21 -2.96 0.68 8.11
CA ILE A 21 -2.79 1.92 7.35
C ILE A 21 -4.06 2.29 6.58
N ILE A 22 -4.69 1.32 5.91
CA ILE A 22 -5.90 1.55 5.12
C ILE A 22 -7.07 1.95 6.02
N ASP A 23 -7.22 1.33 7.18
CA ASP A 23 -8.28 1.62 8.17
C ASP A 23 -8.08 2.98 8.85
N SER A 24 -6.85 3.29 9.27
CA SER A 24 -6.53 4.58 9.90
C SER A 24 -6.47 5.75 8.91
N GLY A 25 -6.34 5.46 7.61
CA GLY A 25 -6.23 6.44 6.54
C GLY A 25 -7.58 6.87 5.99
N ALA A 26 -7.83 8.18 5.90
CA ALA A 26 -9.04 8.71 5.27
C ALA A 26 -9.18 8.35 3.78
N MET A 27 -8.08 7.98 3.10
CA MET A 27 -8.05 7.76 1.65
C MET A 27 -8.18 6.29 1.22
N ARG A 28 -8.32 5.33 2.17
CA ARG A 28 -8.49 3.89 1.89
C ARG A 28 -7.45 3.29 0.93
N ILE A 29 -6.23 3.82 0.96
CA ILE A 29 -5.12 3.41 0.11
C ILE A 29 -3.81 3.45 0.90
N ALA A 30 -2.94 2.49 0.64
CA ALA A 30 -1.56 2.48 1.09
C ALA A 30 -0.61 2.61 -0.11
N LEU A 31 0.45 3.42 0.05
CA LEU A 31 1.49 3.61 -0.95
C LEU A 31 2.66 2.71 -0.59
N VAL A 32 3.16 1.93 -1.55
CA VAL A 32 4.32 1.08 -1.34
C VAL A 32 5.53 1.74 -1.98
N THR A 33 6.62 1.85 -1.21
CA THR A 33 7.85 2.52 -1.64
C THR A 33 9.08 1.62 -1.47
N ASP A 34 10.11 1.86 -2.28
CA ASP A 34 11.44 1.30 -2.03
C ASP A 34 12.21 2.08 -0.95
N ASN A 35 13.47 1.73 -0.70
CA ASN A 35 14.29 2.38 0.34
C ASN A 35 14.62 3.85 0.04
N ASP A 36 14.53 4.28 -1.22
CA ASP A 36 14.78 5.65 -1.67
C ASP A 36 13.47 6.47 -1.77
N GLU A 37 12.39 5.99 -1.13
CA GLU A 37 11.04 6.57 -1.15
C GLU A 37 10.41 6.68 -2.54
N LYS A 38 10.91 5.91 -3.53
CA LYS A 38 10.28 5.83 -4.84
C LYS A 38 9.02 4.97 -4.77
N LEU A 39 7.91 5.47 -5.33
CA LEU A 39 6.67 4.71 -5.43
C LEU A 39 6.88 3.47 -6.31
N ILE A 40 6.64 2.29 -5.75
CA ILE A 40 6.69 1.00 -6.46
C ILE A 40 5.30 0.44 -6.75
N GLY A 41 4.28 0.90 -6.03
CA GLY A 41 2.91 0.48 -6.24
C GLY A 41 1.96 0.94 -5.14
N THR A 42 0.73 0.44 -5.19
CA THR A 42 -0.34 0.81 -4.26
C THR A 42 -1.11 -0.42 -3.79
N LEU A 43 -1.80 -0.27 -2.66
CA LEU A 43 -2.73 -1.27 -2.13
C LEU A 43 -4.02 -0.62 -1.68
N THR A 44 -5.12 -1.35 -1.89
CA THR A 44 -6.47 -1.00 -1.42
C THR A 44 -7.07 -2.16 -0.63
N ASP A 45 -8.20 -1.93 0.05
CA ASP A 45 -9.00 -3.00 0.68
C ASP A 45 -9.31 -4.14 -0.29
N GLY A 46 -9.51 -3.83 -1.57
CA GLY A 46 -9.77 -4.81 -2.62
C GLY A 46 -8.60 -5.77 -2.83
N ASP A 47 -7.37 -5.25 -2.83
CA ASP A 47 -6.15 -6.05 -3.00
C ASP A 47 -5.92 -6.94 -1.78
N ILE A 48 -6.07 -6.37 -0.58
CA ILE A 48 -5.95 -7.11 0.67
C ILE A 48 -6.99 -8.23 0.75
N ARG A 49 -8.26 -7.90 0.50
CA ARG A 49 -9.35 -8.88 0.51
C ARG A 49 -9.11 -9.99 -0.52
N ARG A 50 -8.63 -9.66 -1.72
CA ARG A 50 -8.26 -10.66 -2.74
C ARG A 50 -7.11 -11.55 -2.27
N GLY A 51 -6.10 -10.98 -1.60
CA GLY A 51 -4.99 -11.74 -1.02
C GLY A 51 -5.46 -12.77 0.01
N ILE A 52 -6.27 -12.34 0.98
CA ILE A 52 -6.83 -13.22 2.03
C ILE A 52 -7.70 -14.33 1.42
N LEU A 53 -8.55 -14.00 0.44
CA LEU A 53 -9.35 -15.01 -0.27
C LEU A 53 -8.50 -16.02 -1.07
N ASN A 54 -7.25 -15.67 -1.39
CA ASN A 54 -6.28 -16.54 -2.05
C ASN A 54 -5.31 -17.22 -1.06
N ASN A 55 -5.73 -17.39 0.20
CA ASN A 55 -5.00 -18.07 1.27
C ASN A 55 -3.72 -17.36 1.74
N LEU A 56 -3.63 -16.04 1.63
CA LEU A 56 -2.60 -15.27 2.35
C LEU A 56 -3.04 -14.99 3.78
N ASP A 57 -2.11 -15.13 4.71
CA ASP A 57 -2.28 -14.84 6.13
C ASP A 57 -1.96 -13.38 6.46
N LEU A 58 -2.49 -12.89 7.59
CA LEU A 58 -2.23 -11.51 8.04
C LEU A 58 -0.75 -11.21 8.31
N SER A 59 0.07 -12.25 8.54
CA SER A 59 1.52 -12.16 8.71
C SER A 59 2.31 -12.20 7.40
N ASP A 60 1.67 -12.57 6.28
CA ASP A 60 2.36 -12.64 5.00
C ASP A 60 2.73 -11.24 4.50
N SER A 61 3.82 -11.19 3.75
CA SER A 61 4.27 -9.97 3.07
C SER A 61 3.26 -9.56 1.99
N ILE A 62 3.11 -8.26 1.80
CA ILE A 62 2.25 -7.68 0.77
C ILE A 62 2.79 -7.81 -0.66
N GLU A 63 4.04 -8.26 -0.85
CA GLU A 63 4.78 -8.24 -2.12
C GLU A 63 4.01 -8.86 -3.30
N SER A 64 3.24 -9.94 -3.02
CA SER A 64 2.48 -10.69 -4.02
C SER A 64 1.17 -10.01 -4.45
N ILE A 65 0.70 -9.01 -3.71
CA ILE A 65 -0.59 -8.34 -3.94
C ILE A 65 -0.46 -6.86 -4.29
N ILE A 66 0.75 -6.33 -4.43
CA ILE A 66 1.01 -4.94 -4.83
C ILE A 66 0.48 -4.68 -6.24
N PHE A 67 -0.31 -3.61 -6.40
CA PHE A 67 -0.63 -3.07 -7.71
C PHE A 67 0.52 -2.18 -8.20
N ARG A 68 1.31 -2.66 -9.16
CA ARG A 68 2.60 -2.04 -9.58
C ARG A 68 2.48 -1.00 -10.70
N THR A 69 1.30 -0.83 -11.29
CA THR A 69 1.07 0.13 -12.38
C THR A 69 0.06 1.21 -11.98
N PRO A 70 0.27 1.94 -10.86
CA PRO A 70 -0.60 3.03 -10.49
C PRO A 70 -0.49 4.16 -11.51
N THR A 71 -1.61 4.82 -11.78
CA THR A 71 -1.58 6.10 -12.50
C THR A 71 -0.91 7.15 -11.60
N VAL A 72 0.06 7.86 -12.15
CA VAL A 72 0.80 8.92 -11.47
C VAL A 72 0.74 10.21 -12.29
N CYS A 73 0.88 11.35 -11.62
CA CYS A 73 1.09 12.65 -12.25
C CYS A 73 2.34 13.31 -11.67
N ASN A 74 2.97 14.18 -12.46
CA ASN A 74 4.01 15.07 -11.97
C ASN A 74 3.39 16.25 -11.26
N VAL A 75 4.13 16.84 -10.32
CA VAL A 75 3.74 18.09 -9.64
C VAL A 75 3.56 19.24 -10.65
N SER A 76 4.20 19.15 -11.81
CA SER A 76 4.09 20.12 -12.91
C SER A 76 2.93 19.87 -13.88
N ASP A 77 2.19 18.77 -13.72
CA ASP A 77 1.02 18.50 -14.56
C ASP A 77 -0.12 19.42 -14.08
N ASN A 78 -0.43 20.46 -14.86
CA ASN A 78 -1.53 21.41 -14.62
C ASN A 78 -2.88 20.88 -15.12
#